data_AF-A0A850M3M8-F1
#
_entry.id   AF-A0A850M3M8-F1
#
_cell.length_a   1.000
_cell.length_b   1.000
_cell.length_c   1.000
_cell.angle_alpha   90.00
_cell.angle_beta   90.00
_cell.angle_gamma   90.00
#
_symmetry.space_group_name_H-M   'P 1'
#
loop_
_entity.id
_entity.type
_entity.pdbx_description
1 polymer ?
#
loop_
_entity_poly.entity_id
_entity_poly.type
_entity_poly.pdbx_seq_one_letter_code
_entity_poly.pdbx_strand_id
1 'polypeptide(L)'
;ELLPEFGTSVRNPIDLSLQIAFDQSLHDKTVEIIGKDKNVDLILLFIGTLNKALIRGLLKVQDKIKKSIAIVQAVNSSAVAGYGPLKDLHNPIKQKKVPQFMKKLYNAGISVHPSEHAAAKVLMNLVNYSNYLKNQNK
;
A
#
# COMPACT_ATOMS: atom_id res chain seq x y z
N GLU A 1 19.55 -6.80 -8.92
CA GLU A 1 19.19 -6.83 -7.49
C GLU A 1 18.31 -5.62 -7.18
N LEU A 2 17.26 -5.77 -6.37
CA LEU A 2 16.21 -4.75 -6.21
C LEU A 2 16.39 -3.90 -4.93
N LEU A 3 17.24 -4.34 -3.99
CA LEU A 3 17.42 -3.73 -2.68
C LEU A 3 18.91 -3.58 -2.31
N PRO A 4 19.29 -2.53 -1.56
CA PRO A 4 20.64 -2.30 -1.09
C PRO A 4 21.07 -3.36 -0.07
N GLU A 5 22.38 -3.50 0.13
CA GLU A 5 22.94 -4.49 1.06
C GLU A 5 22.69 -4.13 2.54
N PHE A 6 22.50 -2.84 2.86
CA PHE A 6 22.38 -2.34 4.23
C PHE A 6 21.13 -1.48 4.42
N GLY A 7 20.53 -1.57 5.60
CA GLY A 7 19.37 -0.75 6.00
C GLY A 7 18.04 -1.16 5.37
N THR A 8 17.97 -2.37 4.80
CA THR A 8 16.76 -3.00 4.24
C THR A 8 16.53 -4.38 4.83
N SER A 9 15.33 -4.92 4.61
CA SER A 9 14.98 -6.29 4.96
C SER A 9 14.24 -6.94 3.79
N VAL A 10 14.65 -8.15 3.42
CA VAL A 10 13.92 -9.03 2.49
C VAL A 10 13.02 -10.04 3.21
N ARG A 11 13.08 -10.10 4.54
CA ARG A 11 12.21 -10.95 5.38
C ARG A 11 10.93 -10.19 5.68
N ASN A 12 9.85 -10.87 6.10
CA ASN A 12 8.61 -10.19 6.50
C ASN A 12 8.78 -9.55 7.90
N PRO A 13 8.72 -8.22 8.06
CA PRO A 13 8.32 -7.20 7.08
C PRO A 13 9.43 -6.76 6.12
N ILE A 14 9.08 -6.65 4.84
CA ILE A 14 10.01 -6.21 3.78
C ILE A 14 10.19 -4.70 3.90
N ASP A 15 11.44 -4.27 4.10
CA ASP A 15 11.82 -2.88 4.27
C ASP A 15 12.66 -2.43 3.06
N LEU A 16 12.14 -1.44 2.33
CA LEU A 16 12.76 -0.84 1.15
C LEU A 16 13.66 0.36 1.48
N SER A 17 13.80 0.67 2.77
CA SER A 17 14.56 1.81 3.29
C SER A 17 14.16 3.13 2.64
N LEU A 18 15.03 4.14 2.77
CA LEU A 18 14.85 5.46 2.17
C LEU A 18 14.98 5.47 0.65
N GLN A 19 15.43 4.38 0.01
CA GLN A 19 15.59 4.34 -1.45
C GLN A 19 14.27 4.55 -2.19
N ILE A 20 13.17 4.18 -1.54
CA ILE A 20 11.81 4.39 -2.05
C ILE A 20 11.47 5.88 -2.31
N ALA A 21 12.18 6.80 -1.66
CA ALA A 21 12.07 8.24 -1.91
C ALA A 21 12.66 8.65 -3.26
N PHE A 22 13.64 7.90 -3.77
CA PHE A 22 14.34 8.17 -5.03
C PHE A 22 13.79 7.35 -6.20
N ASP A 23 13.32 6.13 -5.96
CA ASP A 23 12.69 5.29 -6.98
C ASP A 23 11.37 4.69 -6.47
N GLN A 24 10.26 5.36 -6.80
CA GLN A 24 8.91 4.87 -6.46
C GLN A 24 8.54 3.58 -7.21
N SER A 25 9.20 3.24 -8.33
CA SER A 25 8.93 1.99 -9.04
C SER A 25 9.28 0.76 -8.20
N LEU A 26 10.14 0.93 -7.18
CA LEU A 26 10.47 -0.12 -6.22
C LEU A 26 9.24 -0.54 -5.40
N HIS A 27 8.31 0.36 -5.08
CA HIS A 27 7.06 -0.01 -4.41
C HIS A 27 6.25 -0.97 -5.28
N ASP A 28 6.01 -0.59 -6.54
CA ASP A 28 5.17 -1.35 -7.47
C ASP A 28 5.78 -2.73 -7.74
N LYS A 29 7.08 -2.79 -8.03
CA LYS A 29 7.81 -4.05 -8.27
C LYS A 29 7.77 -4.96 -7.05
N THR A 30 8.01 -4.41 -5.86
CA THR A 30 7.99 -5.17 -4.60
C THR A 30 6.61 -5.76 -4.34
N VAL A 31 5.55 -4.94 -4.43
CA VAL A 31 4.18 -5.42 -4.23
C VAL A 31 3.78 -6.43 -5.30
N GLU A 32 4.23 -6.28 -6.55
CA GLU A 32 3.97 -7.26 -7.61
C GLU A 32 4.68 -8.60 -7.35
N ILE A 33 5.94 -8.59 -6.91
CA ILE A 33 6.70 -9.80 -6.58
C ILE A 33 6.04 -10.53 -5.41
N ILE A 34 5.80 -9.83 -4.29
CA ILE A 34 5.16 -10.39 -3.10
C ILE A 34 3.75 -10.88 -3.42
N GLY A 35 2.99 -10.07 -4.18
CA GLY A 35 1.62 -10.40 -4.55
C GLY A 35 1.51 -11.62 -5.48
N LYS A 36 2.56 -11.98 -6.20
CA LYS A 36 2.60 -13.22 -6.99
C LYS A 36 3.00 -14.46 -6.18
N ASP A 37 3.57 -14.30 -4.98
CA ASP A 37 3.93 -15.43 -4.12
C ASP A 37 2.68 -16.16 -3.65
N LYS A 38 2.57 -17.47 -3.94
CA LYS A 38 1.41 -18.29 -3.55
C LYS A 38 1.26 -18.44 -2.03
N ASN A 39 2.32 -18.17 -1.26
CA ASN A 39 2.32 -18.26 0.20
C ASN A 39 1.90 -16.96 0.90
N VAL A 40 1.59 -15.91 0.14
CA VAL A 40 1.14 -14.62 0.68
C VAL A 40 -0.33 -14.42 0.35
N ASP A 41 -1.21 -14.38 1.34
CA ASP A 41 -2.65 -14.17 1.11
C ASP A 41 -3.06 -12.69 1.12
N LEU A 42 -2.39 -11.89 1.95
CA LEU A 42 -2.75 -10.51 2.27
C LEU A 42 -1.51 -9.64 2.37
N ILE A 43 -1.63 -8.36 2.01
CA ILE A 43 -0.52 -7.40 2.06
C ILE A 43 -0.92 -6.22 2.93
N LEU A 44 -0.10 -5.91 3.94
CA LEU A 44 -0.13 -4.66 4.67
C LEU A 44 1.02 -3.78 4.18
N LEU A 45 0.71 -2.59 3.67
CA LEU A 45 1.67 -1.69 3.07
C LEU A 45 1.78 -0.40 3.88
N PHE A 46 2.96 -0.10 4.39
CA PHE A 46 3.24 1.18 5.02
C PHE A 46 3.68 2.20 3.96
N ILE A 47 2.98 3.33 3.88
CA ILE A 47 3.28 4.40 2.91
C ILE A 47 3.39 5.72 3.67
N GLY A 48 4.56 6.37 3.52
CA GLY A 48 4.79 7.70 4.07
C GLY A 48 3.84 8.74 3.48
N THR A 49 3.72 8.80 2.15
CA THR A 49 2.82 9.74 1.46
C THR A 49 2.19 9.12 0.24
N LEU A 50 0.87 9.20 0.15
CA LEU A 50 0.12 8.73 -1.01
C LEU A 50 0.10 9.80 -2.11
N ASN A 51 0.66 9.48 -3.28
CA ASN A 51 0.67 10.36 -4.44
C ASN A 51 0.04 9.68 -5.66
N LYS A 52 -0.16 10.43 -6.75
CA LYS A 52 -0.84 9.92 -7.96
C LYS A 52 -0.06 8.81 -8.68
N ALA A 53 1.28 8.86 -8.66
CA ALA A 53 2.11 7.85 -9.31
C ALA A 53 1.98 6.51 -8.57
N LEU A 54 2.18 6.54 -7.26
CA LEU A 54 2.02 5.37 -6.39
C LEU A 54 0.63 4.74 -6.50
N ILE A 55 -0.44 5.54 -6.50
CA ILE A 55 -1.81 5.00 -6.68
C ILE A 55 -1.97 4.31 -8.02
N ARG A 56 -1.49 4.92 -9.11
CA ARG A 56 -1.60 4.31 -10.45
C ARG A 56 -0.77 3.02 -10.53
N GLY A 57 0.40 3.01 -9.91
CA GLY A 57 1.25 1.83 -9.77
C GLY A 57 0.54 0.69 -9.07
N LEU A 58 0.04 0.94 -7.85
CA LEU A 58 -0.71 -0.03 -7.07
C LEU A 58 -1.95 -0.55 -7.79
N LEU A 59 -2.71 0.30 -8.48
CA LEU A 59 -3.86 -0.15 -9.28
C LEU A 59 -3.45 -1.10 -10.41
N LYS A 60 -2.34 -0.81 -11.12
CA LYS A 60 -1.81 -1.70 -12.16
C LYS A 60 -1.32 -3.03 -11.60
N VAL A 61 -0.67 -3.01 -10.44
CA VAL A 61 -0.21 -4.22 -9.75
C VAL A 61 -1.41 -5.06 -9.31
N GLN A 62 -2.45 -4.41 -8.79
CA GLN A 62 -3.65 -5.07 -8.32
C GLN A 62 -4.41 -5.78 -9.44
N ASP A 63 -4.34 -5.27 -10.67
CA ASP A 63 -4.87 -5.96 -11.84
C ASP A 63 -4.19 -7.30 -12.14
N LYS A 64 -2.98 -7.52 -11.62
CA LYS A 64 -2.23 -8.76 -11.79
C LYS A 64 -2.34 -9.70 -10.60
N ILE A 65 -2.29 -9.17 -9.38
CA ILE A 65 -2.16 -10.01 -8.17
C ILE A 65 -3.51 -10.36 -7.53
N LYS A 66 -4.52 -9.48 -7.65
CA LYS A 66 -5.89 -9.67 -7.13
C LYS A 66 -5.96 -10.11 -5.65
N LYS A 67 -5.01 -9.66 -4.81
CA LYS A 67 -4.97 -9.92 -3.36
C LYS A 67 -5.38 -8.68 -2.58
N SER A 68 -5.97 -8.87 -1.40
CA SER A 68 -6.37 -7.73 -0.58
C SER A 68 -5.16 -6.96 -0.04
N ILE A 69 -5.17 -5.65 -0.21
CA ILE A 69 -4.11 -4.75 0.27
C ILE A 69 -4.70 -3.78 1.29
N ALA A 70 -4.06 -3.62 2.45
CA ALA A 70 -4.35 -2.57 3.40
C ALA A 70 -3.17 -1.61 3.50
N ILE A 71 -3.40 -0.34 3.18
CA ILE A 71 -2.41 0.72 3.26
C ILE A 71 -2.51 1.42 4.60
N VAL A 72 -1.38 1.58 5.28
CA VAL A 72 -1.22 2.52 6.39
C VAL A 72 -0.64 3.80 5.81
N GLN A 73 -1.40 4.90 5.90
CA GLN A 73 -0.93 6.21 5.48
C GLN A 73 -0.40 6.98 6.69
N ALA A 74 0.93 7.08 6.81
CA ALA A 74 1.58 7.74 7.94
C ALA A 74 1.34 9.25 7.95
N VAL A 75 1.32 9.87 6.77
CA VAL A 75 1.12 11.32 6.63
C VAL A 75 -0.05 11.59 5.70
N ASN A 76 -1.07 12.28 6.22
CA ASN A 76 -2.15 12.76 5.39
C ASN A 76 -1.60 13.84 4.46
N SER A 77 -1.50 13.52 3.17
CA SER A 77 -1.02 14.43 2.12
C SER A 77 -1.78 15.76 2.05
N SER A 78 -2.97 15.83 2.64
CA SER A 78 -3.77 17.05 2.79
C SER A 78 -3.22 18.03 3.83
N ALA A 79 -2.48 17.52 4.82
CA ALA A 79 -1.92 18.28 5.95
C ALA A 79 -0.52 18.85 5.69
N VAL A 80 0.19 18.33 4.68
CA VAL A 80 1.56 18.80 4.30
C VAL A 80 1.52 19.84 3.18
N ALA A 81 0.33 20.31 2.81
CA ALA A 81 0.18 21.42 1.88
C ALA A 81 0.66 22.73 2.55
N GLY A 82 1.97 23.01 2.57
CA GLY A 82 2.41 24.31 3.08
C GLY A 82 3.88 24.57 3.27
N TYR A 83 4.66 23.68 3.90
CA TYR A 83 5.92 24.09 4.52
C TYR A 83 7.11 23.22 4.13
N GLY A 84 8.13 23.86 3.56
CA GLY A 84 9.48 23.32 3.42
C GLY A 84 10.00 23.14 1.98
N PRO A 85 11.33 22.99 1.82
CA PRO A 85 12.02 22.84 0.52
C PRO A 85 11.72 21.53 -0.23
N LEU A 86 10.85 20.66 0.31
CA LEU A 86 10.44 19.38 -0.27
C LEU A 86 9.07 19.41 -0.98
N LYS A 87 8.51 20.61 -1.22
CA LYS A 87 7.19 20.81 -1.84
C LYS A 87 7.01 20.06 -3.18
N ASP A 88 8.09 19.92 -3.94
CA ASP A 88 8.07 19.30 -5.27
C ASP A 88 8.34 17.79 -5.27
N LEU A 89 8.91 17.23 -4.19
CA LEU A 89 9.20 15.79 -4.11
C LEU A 89 7.93 14.94 -4.02
N HIS A 90 6.80 15.53 -3.61
CA HIS A 90 5.59 14.80 -3.24
C HIS A 90 4.34 15.34 -3.91
N ASN A 91 4.36 15.67 -5.22
CA ASN A 91 3.20 16.19 -6.00
C ASN A 91 1.83 15.72 -5.47
N PRO A 92 1.24 16.47 -4.51
CA PRO A 92 0.24 15.88 -3.65
C PRO A 92 -1.06 15.79 -4.42
N ILE A 93 -1.90 14.84 -4.02
CA ILE A 93 -3.22 14.71 -4.62
C ILE A 93 -4.00 15.97 -4.24
N LYS A 94 -4.41 16.75 -5.25
CA LYS A 94 -5.32 17.90 -5.04
C LYS A 94 -6.51 17.41 -4.20
N GLN A 95 -6.83 18.08 -3.09
CA GLN A 95 -7.86 17.64 -2.14
C GLN A 95 -9.19 17.25 -2.83
N LYS A 96 -9.64 18.06 -3.80
CA LYS A 96 -10.85 17.79 -4.61
C LYS A 96 -10.84 16.44 -5.36
N LYS A 97 -9.67 15.88 -5.64
CA LYS A 97 -9.50 14.58 -6.32
C LYS A 97 -9.29 13.41 -5.37
N VAL A 98 -9.05 13.65 -4.08
CA VAL A 98 -8.82 12.58 -3.09
C VAL A 98 -9.98 11.57 -3.07
N PRO A 99 -11.27 11.97 -3.00
CA PRO A 99 -12.38 11.01 -3.01
C PRO A 99 -12.40 10.12 -4.26
N GLN A 100 -12.08 10.71 -5.43
CA GLN A 100 -12.03 9.97 -6.69
C GLN A 100 -10.94 8.89 -6.67
N PHE A 101 -9.76 9.20 -6.13
CA PHE A 101 -8.68 8.23 -6.02
C PHE A 101 -8.96 7.15 -4.96
N MET A 102 -9.53 7.53 -3.81
CA MET A 102 -9.95 6.58 -2.78
C MET A 102 -10.97 5.58 -3.33
N LYS A 103 -11.98 6.06 -4.05
CA LYS A 103 -12.97 5.18 -4.70
C LYS A 103 -12.32 4.17 -5.65
N LYS A 104 -11.31 4.58 -6.42
CA LYS A 104 -10.58 3.66 -7.31
C LYS A 104 -9.82 2.59 -6.54
N LEU A 105 -9.15 2.96 -5.45
CA LEU A 105 -8.44 2.01 -4.59
C LEU A 105 -9.42 1.00 -3.96
N TYR A 106 -10.51 1.49 -3.38
CA TYR A 106 -11.51 0.63 -2.72
C TYR A 106 -12.14 -0.35 -3.70
N ASN A 107 -12.52 0.11 -4.90
CA ASN A 107 -13.06 -0.76 -5.95
C ASN A 107 -12.06 -1.82 -6.44
N ALA A 108 -10.76 -1.59 -6.27
CA ALA A 108 -9.72 -2.54 -6.62
C ALA A 108 -9.38 -3.52 -5.47
N GLY A 109 -10.02 -3.40 -4.30
CA GLY A 109 -9.69 -4.22 -3.11
C GLY A 109 -8.49 -3.68 -2.32
N ILE A 110 -8.17 -2.40 -2.48
CA ILE A 110 -7.10 -1.72 -1.73
C ILE A 110 -7.75 -0.75 -0.74
N SER A 111 -7.57 -0.98 0.55
CA SER A 111 -8.08 -0.11 1.62
C SER A 111 -6.99 0.82 2.16
N VAL A 112 -7.37 1.98 2.71
CA VAL A 112 -6.42 2.99 3.23
C VAL A 112 -6.84 3.36 4.65
N HIS A 113 -5.89 3.35 5.58
CA HIS A 113 -6.12 3.47 7.02
C HIS A 113 -5.15 4.45 7.68
N PRO A 114 -5.58 5.12 8.76
CA PRO A 114 -4.73 6.08 9.48
C PRO A 114 -3.70 5.44 10.41
N SER A 115 -3.82 4.13 10.68
CA SER A 115 -2.91 3.43 11.60
C SER A 115 -2.74 1.96 11.22
N GLU A 116 -1.62 1.40 11.67
CA GLU A 116 -1.32 -0.04 11.55
C GLU A 116 -2.41 -0.89 12.20
N HIS A 117 -2.87 -0.49 13.38
CA HIS A 117 -3.93 -1.20 14.10
C HIS A 117 -5.23 -1.27 13.27
N ALA A 118 -5.64 -0.16 12.65
CA ALA A 118 -6.84 -0.13 11.80
C ALA A 118 -6.67 -1.00 10.55
N ALA A 119 -5.52 -0.92 9.88
CA ALA A 119 -5.21 -1.75 8.73
C ALA A 119 -5.20 -3.24 9.08
N ALA A 120 -4.50 -3.61 10.14
CA ALA A 120 -4.41 -5.00 10.62
C ALA A 120 -5.79 -5.56 11.01
N LYS A 121 -6.63 -4.76 11.69
CA LYS A 121 -7.99 -5.16 12.06
C LYS A 121 -8.84 -5.50 10.83
N VAL A 122 -8.74 -4.71 9.76
CA VAL A 122 -9.47 -4.98 8.51
C VAL A 122 -8.98 -6.26 7.85
N LEU A 123 -7.66 -6.49 7.76
CA LEU A 123 -7.12 -7.73 7.22
C LEU A 123 -7.56 -8.95 8.06
N MET A 124 -7.54 -8.84 9.39
CA MET A 124 -8.00 -9.91 10.28
C MET A 124 -9.48 -10.22 10.08
N ASN A 125 -10.32 -9.20 9.88
CA ASN A 125 -11.74 -9.41 9.58
C ASN A 125 -11.95 -10.19 8.27
N LEU A 126 -11.12 -9.96 7.24
CA LEU A 126 -11.17 -10.74 6.00
C LEU A 126 -10.80 -12.22 6.24
N VAL A 127 -9.79 -12.47 7.07
CA VAL A 127 -9.40 -13.84 7.46
C VAL A 127 -10.54 -14.53 8.21
N ASN A 128 -11.12 -13.86 9.22
CA ASN A 128 -12.22 -14.39 10.01
C ASN A 128 -13.44 -14.71 9.14
N TYR A 129 -13.79 -13.82 8.22
CA TYR A 129 -14.89 -14.04 7.29
C TYR A 129 -14.61 -15.19 6.32
N SER A 130 -13.39 -15.29 5.80
CA SER A 130 -12.96 -16.43 4.96
C SER A 130 -13.09 -17.76 5.71
N ASN A 131 -12.67 -17.80 6.97
CA ASN A 131 -12.81 -19.00 7.82
C ASN A 131 -14.27 -19.34 8.11
N TYR A 132 -15.10 -18.34 8.39
CA TYR A 132 -16.55 -18.53 8.55
C TYR A 132 -17.17 -19.17 7.31
N LEU A 133 -16.91 -18.62 6.11
CA LEU A 133 -17.43 -19.18 4.85
C LEU A 133 -16.95 -20.62 4.61
N LYS A 134 -15.68 -20.93 4.91
CA LYS A 134 -15.14 -22.30 4.81
C LYS A 134 -15.85 -23.27 5.75
N ASN A 135 -16.29 -22.81 6.93
CA ASN A 135 -16.98 -23.66 7.90
C ASN A 135 -18.46 -23.85 7.57
N GLN A 136 -19.10 -22.93 6.83
CA GLN A 136 -20.49 -23.07 6.38
C GLN A 136 -20.65 -23.97 5.14
N ASN A 137 -19.59 -24.10 4.34
CA ASN A 137 -19.56 -24.91 3.11
C ASN A 137 -18.96 -26.32 3.32
N LYS A 138 -18.82 -26.74 4.58
CA LYS A 138 -18.45 -28.11 4.98
C LYS A 138 -19.70 -28.82 5.50
#